data_AF-A0A921ZA45-F1
#
_entry.id   AF-A0A921ZA45-F1
#
_cell.length_a   1.000
_cell.length_b   1.000
_cell.length_c   1.000
_cell.angle_alpha   90.00
_cell.angle_beta   90.00
_cell.angle_gamma   90.00
#
_symmetry.space_group_name_H-M   'P 1'
#
loop_
_entity.id
_entity.type
_entity.pdbx_description
1 polymer ?
#
loop_
_entity_poly.entity_id
_entity_poly.type
_entity_poly.pdbx_seq_one_letter_code
_entity_poly.pdbx_strand_id
1 'polypeptide(L)' 'MRIHNPFKWSAYRSQDFGYTKFKAYNNTHINIEQVSVDVNGDVIDSFWLIKNKNNTFAAL' A
#
# COMPACT_ATOMS: atom_id res chain seq x y z
N MET A 1 -9.49 -8.50 -16.90
CA MET A 1 -8.83 -7.75 -18.00
C MET A 1 -7.49 -7.21 -17.49
N ARG A 2 -6.35 -7.68 -18.03
CA ARG A 2 -5.03 -7.13 -17.68
C ARG A 2 -4.82 -5.81 -18.42
N ILE A 3 -4.67 -4.70 -17.69
CA ILE A 3 -4.31 -3.41 -18.27
C ILE A 3 -2.84 -3.49 -18.69
N HIS A 4 -2.58 -3.49 -19.99
CA HIS A 4 -1.23 -3.66 -20.56
C HIS A 4 -0.34 -2.42 -20.40
N ASN A 5 -0.88 -1.29 -19.92
CA ASN A 5 -0.12 -0.08 -19.66
C ASN A 5 -0.63 0.61 -18.38
N PRO A 6 -0.02 0.36 -17.21
CA PRO A 6 -0.39 1.06 -15.98
C PRO A 6 -0.05 2.54 -16.08
N PHE A 7 -0.88 3.40 -15.48
CA PHE A 7 -0.55 4.82 -15.36
C PHE A 7 0.72 5.03 -14.56
N LYS A 8 1.45 6.12 -14.82
CA LYS A 8 2.73 6.44 -14.16
C LYS A 8 2.65 6.50 -12.61
N TRP A 9 1.47 6.75 -12.06
CA TRP A 9 1.20 6.82 -10.61
C TRP A 9 0.75 5.48 -10.00
N SER A 10 0.67 4.41 -10.79
CA SER A 10 0.34 3.08 -10.30
C SER A 10 1.61 2.34 -9.91
N ALA A 11 1.97 2.35 -8.62
CA ALA A 11 3.18 1.71 -8.12
C ALA A 11 3.11 0.16 -8.14
N TYR A 12 2.00 -0.42 -7.66
CA TYR A 12 1.77 -1.86 -7.62
C TYR A 12 0.27 -2.18 -7.78
N ARG A 13 -0.06 -3.32 -8.39
CA ARG A 13 -1.43 -3.83 -8.53
C ARG A 13 -1.43 -5.35 -8.54
N SER A 14 -2.36 -5.96 -7.82
CA SER A 14 -2.68 -7.38 -7.92
C SER A 14 -4.17 -7.57 -8.22
N GLN A 15 -4.52 -8.72 -8.81
CA GLN A 15 -5.91 -9.15 -9.03
C GLN A 15 -6.35 -10.22 -8.04
N ASP A 16 -5.45 -10.63 -7.15
CA ASP A 16 -5.71 -11.68 -6.18
C ASP A 16 -6.74 -11.22 -5.14
N PHE A 17 -7.54 -12.18 -4.66
CA PHE A 17 -8.37 -11.98 -3.48
C PHE A 17 -7.51 -11.98 -2.23
N GLY A 18 -7.80 -11.06 -1.32
CA GLY A 18 -6.90 -10.79 -0.21
C GLY A 18 -7.45 -9.81 0.82
N TYR A 19 -6.60 -9.47 1.78
CA TYR A 19 -6.86 -8.46 2.79
C TYR A 19 -5.61 -7.63 3.07
N THR A 20 -5.79 -6.47 3.70
CA THR A 20 -4.68 -5.57 4.03
C THR A 20 -4.41 -5.61 5.53
N LYS A 21 -3.14 -5.75 5.92
CA LYS A 21 -2.69 -5.51 7.29
C LYS A 21 -2.17 -4.08 7.38
N PHE A 22 -2.67 -3.35 8.37
CA PHE A 22 -2.29 -1.97 8.66
C PHE A 22 -1.77 -1.89 10.08
N LYS A 23 -0.58 -1.31 10.26
CA LYS A 23 0.00 -1.08 11.58
C LYS A 23 0.61 0.32 11.68
N ALA A 24 -0.01 1.17 12.50
CA ALA A 24 0.53 2.47 12.87
C ALA A 24 1.52 2.29 14.02
N TYR A 25 2.80 2.59 13.77
CA TYR A 25 3.87 2.46 14.78
C TYR A 25 4.02 3.73 15.61
N ASN A 26 3.77 4.89 15.00
CA ASN A 26 3.82 6.21 15.63
C ASN A 26 3.10 7.23 14.74
N ASN A 27 3.16 8.51 15.11
CA ASN A 27 2.53 9.62 14.38
C ASN A 27 3.07 9.86 12.96
N THR A 28 4.14 9.17 12.55
CA THR A 28 4.77 9.37 11.24
C THR A 28 4.97 8.08 10.43
N HIS A 29 4.90 6.89 11.02
CA HIS A 29 5.21 5.63 10.33
C HIS A 29 4.05 4.65 10.41
N ILE A 30 3.54 4.29 9.25
CA ILE A 30 2.56 3.23 9.06
C ILE A 30 3.18 2.17 8.16
N ASN A 31 3.08 0.91 8.54
CA ASN A 31 3.36 -0.22 7.67
C ASN A 31 2.05 -0.75 7.09
N ILE A 32 2.06 -1.00 5.78
CA ILE A 32 0.94 -1.55 5.03
C ILE A 32 1.43 -2.79 4.31
N GLU A 33 0.70 -3.90 4.47
CA GLU A 33 0.97 -5.15 3.77
C GLU A 33 -0.31 -5.63 3.08
N GLN A 34 -0.21 -6.02 1.82
CA GLN A 34 -1.30 -6.70 1.11
C GLN A 34 -1.06 -8.21 1.17
N VAL A 35 -2.03 -8.93 1.72
CA VAL A 35 -1.99 -10.38 1.87
C VAL A 35 -2.93 -11.01 0.87
N SER A 36 -2.42 -11.94 0.07
CA SER A 36 -3.21 -12.72 -0.89
C SER A 36 -3.70 -14.00 -0.25
N VAL A 37 -5.02 -14.22 -0.26
CA VAL A 37 -5.62 -15.51 0.14
C VAL A 37 -5.41 -16.55 -0.96
N ASP A 38 -5.31 -16.12 -2.22
CA ASP A 38 -5.07 -16.99 -3.37
C ASP A 38 -3.66 -17.63 -3.32
N VAL A 39 -2.74 -17.03 -2.57
CA VAL A 39 -1.37 -17.53 -2.33
C VAL A 39 -1.21 -17.93 -0.86
N ASN A 40 -2.17 -18.67 -0.30
CA ASN A 40 -2.10 -19.25 1.06
C ASN A 40 -1.85 -18.24 2.20
N GLY A 41 -2.20 -16.97 2.01
CA GLY A 41 -1.96 -15.92 3.01
C GLY A 41 -0.57 -15.27 2.91
N ASP A 42 0.12 -15.39 1.78
CA ASP A 42 1.40 -14.72 1.54
C ASP A 42 1.24 -13.20 1.37
N VAL A 43 2.25 -12.46 1.83
CA VAL A 43 2.35 -11.02 1.62
C VAL A 43 2.85 -10.76 0.20
N ILE A 44 2.01 -10.16 -0.64
CA ILE A 44 2.28 -9.88 -2.05
C ILE A 44 2.77 -8.44 -2.30
N ASP A 45 2.53 -7.53 -1.34
CA ASP A 45 3.08 -6.18 -1.32
C ASP A 45 3.30 -5.70 0.12
N SER A 46 4.35 -4.91 0.35
CA SER A 46 4.68 -4.34 1.66
C SER A 46 5.44 -3.03 1.51
N PHE A 47 4.92 -1.97 2.13
CA PHE A 47 5.57 -0.66 2.11
C PHE A 47 5.31 0.14 3.39
N TRP A 48 6.11 1.19 3.56
CA TRP A 48 5.97 2.17 4.63
C TRP A 48 5.38 3.46 4.09
N LEU A 49 4.31 3.94 4.74
CA LEU A 49 3.84 5.29 4.57
C LEU A 49 4.47 6.17 5.67
N ILE A 50 5.33 7.11 5.24
CA ILE A 50 6.08 7.99 6.12
C ILE A 50 5.58 9.43 5.97
N LYS A 51 5.06 10.02 7.06
CA LYS A 51 4.70 11.44 7.13
C LYS A 51 5.94 12.28 7.41
N ASN A 52 6.40 13.01 6.39
CA ASN A 52 7.46 13.99 6.53
C ASN A 52 6.94 15.33 7.07
N LYS A 53 7.65 15.91 8.05
CA LYS A 53 7.28 17.16 8.73
C LYS A 53 7.13 18.37 7.79
N ASN A 54 7.81 18.35 6.65
CA ASN A 54 7.85 19.48 5.72
C ASN A 54 6.67 19.52 4.72
N ASN A 55 5.82 18.49 4.70
CA ASN A 55 4.69 18.36 3.76
C ASN A 55 3.35 18.38 4.49
N THR A 56 3.17 19.26 5.47
CA THR A 56 1.81 19.60 5.92
C THR A 56 1.12 20.27 4.75
N PHE A 57 0.22 19.55 4.08
CA PHE A 57 -0.79 20.18 3.24
C PHE A 57 -1.55 21.12 4.18
N ALA A 58 -1.33 22.43 4.05
CA ALA A 58 -2.18 23.40 4.70
C ALA A 58 -3.59 23.11 4.18
N ALA A 59 -4.47 22.69 5.08
CA ALA A 59 -5.89 22.63 4.76
C ALA A 59 -6.28 24.06 4.33
N LEU A 60 -6.74 24.20 3.08
CA LEU A 60 -7.36 25.41 2.57
C LEU A 60 -8.63 25.72 3.37
#